data_AF-A0A2V6KK49-F1
#
_entry.id   AF-A0A2V6KK49-F1
#
_cell.length_a   1.000
_cell.length_b   1.000
_cell.length_c   1.000
_cell.angle_alpha   90.00
_cell.angle_beta   90.00
_cell.angle_gamma   90.00
#
_symmetry.space_group_name_H-M   'P 1'
#
loop_
_entity.id
_entity.type
_entity.pdbx_description
1 polymer ?
#
loop_
_entity_poly.entity_id
_entity_poly.type
_entity_poly.pdbx_seq_one_letter_code
_entity_poly.pdbx_strand_id
1 'polypeptide(L)'
;MGRKAGLNDDKLRAVLGDDRAPFNDTERLVIELANAMTDTPSNVSDDLYARLREAFSEEQLMQLGAQIAFENYRARWNRIFDVESDNLYYKA
;
A
#
# COMPACT_ATOMS: atom_id res chain seq x y z
N MET A 1 -4.27 -12.35 1.30
CA MET A 1 -3.30 -11.94 2.33
C MET A 1 -3.90 -11.04 3.42
N GLY A 2 -4.57 -9.94 3.09
CA GLY A 2 -5.04 -8.96 4.08
C GLY A 2 -5.87 -9.49 5.27
N ARG A 3 -6.84 -10.39 5.02
CA ARG A 3 -7.60 -11.07 6.11
C ARG A 3 -6.72 -11.85 7.07
N LYS A 4 -5.73 -12.58 6.55
CA LYS A 4 -4.77 -13.34 7.37
C LYS A 4 -3.86 -12.41 8.20
N ALA A 5 -3.69 -11.17 7.77
CA ALA A 5 -2.96 -10.13 8.50
C ALA A 5 -3.84 -9.35 9.51
N GLY A 6 -5.11 -9.77 9.71
CA GLY A 6 -6.00 -9.15 10.70
C GLY A 6 -6.77 -7.92 10.21
N LEU A 7 -6.73 -7.59 8.92
CA LEU A 7 -7.58 -6.53 8.37
C LEU A 7 -9.04 -6.95 8.39
N ASN A 8 -9.89 -6.10 8.97
CA ASN A 8 -11.35 -6.30 8.97
C ASN A 8 -11.94 -6.02 7.58
N ASP A 9 -13.17 -6.49 7.35
CA ASP A 9 -13.81 -6.37 6.04
C ASP A 9 -14.06 -4.91 5.63
N ASP A 10 -14.25 -3.99 6.58
CA ASP A 10 -14.45 -2.57 6.27
C ASP A 10 -13.19 -1.93 5.71
N LYS A 11 -12.02 -2.18 6.32
CA LYS A 11 -10.72 -1.76 5.78
C LYS A 11 -10.44 -2.41 4.43
N LEU A 12 -10.73 -3.70 4.27
CA LEU A 12 -10.52 -4.40 3.01
C LEU A 12 -11.40 -3.85 1.87
N ARG A 13 -12.61 -3.40 2.19
CA ARG A 13 -13.50 -2.76 1.22
C ARG A 13 -13.05 -1.34 0.91
N ALA A 14 -12.63 -0.58 1.92
CA ALA A 14 -12.25 0.82 1.81
C ALA A 14 -10.87 1.03 1.16
N VAL A 15 -9.94 0.07 1.26
CA VAL A 15 -8.57 0.23 0.75
C VAL A 15 -8.51 0.47 -0.77
N LEU A 16 -9.48 -0.04 -1.53
CA LEU A 16 -9.56 0.12 -2.98
C LEU A 16 -10.22 1.43 -3.42
N GLY A 17 -10.85 2.16 -2.50
CA GLY A 17 -11.55 3.41 -2.78
C GLY A 17 -10.92 4.59 -2.08
N ASP A 18 -11.63 5.72 -2.10
CA ASP A 18 -11.21 6.97 -1.46
C ASP A 18 -11.66 7.08 0.00
N ASP A 19 -12.47 6.13 0.49
CA ASP A 19 -12.88 6.12 1.88
C ASP A 19 -11.68 5.81 2.78
N ARG A 20 -11.30 6.79 3.58
CA ARG A 20 -10.23 6.68 4.58
C ARG A 20 -10.77 6.55 6.00
N ALA A 21 -12.08 6.65 6.23
CA ALA A 21 -12.68 6.63 7.56
C ALA A 21 -12.28 5.39 8.40
N PRO A 22 -12.19 4.16 7.84
CA PRO A 22 -11.83 2.98 8.62
C PRO A 22 -10.36 2.91 9.06
N PHE A 23 -9.48 3.74 8.50
CA PHE A 23 -8.05 3.72 8.77
C PHE A 23 -7.67 4.75 9.83
N ASN A 24 -6.74 4.41 10.72
CA ASN A 24 -6.13 5.36 11.64
C ASN A 24 -5.10 6.26 10.92
N ASP A 25 -4.58 7.26 11.62
CA ASP A 25 -3.69 8.26 11.01
C ASP A 25 -2.40 7.65 10.44
N THR A 26 -1.81 6.68 11.15
CA THR A 26 -0.62 5.96 10.68
C THR A 26 -0.90 5.15 9.42
N GLU A 27 -2.03 4.44 9.36
CA GLU A 27 -2.45 3.66 8.20
C GLU A 27 -2.72 4.56 6.99
N ARG A 28 -3.39 5.70 7.20
CA ARG A 28 -3.63 6.69 6.13
C ARG A 28 -2.32 7.24 5.59
N LEU A 29 -1.35 7.52 6.45
CA LEU A 29 -0.03 8.01 6.04
C LEU A 29 0.75 6.96 5.21
N VAL A 30 0.66 5.68 5.58
CA VAL A 30 1.28 4.59 4.78
C VAL A 30 0.57 4.40 3.44
N ILE A 31 -0.76 4.55 3.39
CA ILE A 31 -1.52 4.51 2.14
C ILE A 31 -1.13 5.70 1.23
N GLU A 32 -0.94 6.89 1.79
CA GLU A 32 -0.48 8.07 1.07
C GLU A 32 0.92 7.86 0.46
N LEU A 33 1.85 7.28 1.22
CA LEU A 33 3.17 6.86 0.71
C LEU A 33 3.03 5.83 -0.42
N ALA A 34 2.20 4.80 -0.25
CA ALA A 34 2.00 3.77 -1.27
C ALA A 34 1.44 4.34 -2.58
N ASN A 35 0.51 5.29 -2.52
CA ASN A 35 0.00 6.00 -3.69
C ASN A 35 1.11 6.79 -4.39
N ALA A 36 1.85 7.63 -3.64
CA ALA A 36 2.94 8.45 -4.18
C ALA A 36 4.07 7.62 -4.84
N MET A 37 4.37 6.44 -4.27
CA MET A 37 5.36 5.50 -4.83
C MET A 37 4.85 4.72 -6.06
N THR A 38 3.54 4.68 -6.28
CA THR A 38 2.90 3.94 -7.38
C THR A 38 2.55 4.84 -8.57
N ASP A 39 2.46 6.16 -8.36
CA ASP A 39 2.29 7.14 -9.42
C ASP A 39 3.36 7.05 -10.50
N THR A 40 3.02 7.49 -11.71
CA THR A 40 3.92 7.53 -12.86
C THR A 40 3.85 8.92 -13.50
N PRO A 41 4.84 9.82 -13.27
CA PRO A 41 6.07 9.60 -12.48
C PRO A 41 5.79 9.47 -10.98
N SER A 42 6.59 8.67 -10.29
CA SER A 42 6.52 8.58 -8.82
C SER A 42 7.13 9.84 -8.19
N ASN A 43 6.46 10.38 -7.17
CA ASN A 43 6.92 11.56 -6.46
C ASN A 43 6.48 11.53 -4.99
N VAL A 44 7.42 11.31 -4.08
CA VAL A 44 7.21 11.49 -2.63
C VAL A 44 7.61 12.91 -2.29
N SER A 45 6.64 13.76 -1.96
CA SER A 45 6.90 15.17 -1.63
C SER A 45 7.69 15.31 -0.32
N ASP A 46 8.41 16.42 -0.17
CA ASP A 46 9.13 16.74 1.07
C ASP A 46 8.20 16.82 2.29
N ASP A 47 6.98 17.33 2.10
CA ASP A 47 5.94 17.39 3.16
C ASP A 47 5.52 15.99 3.62
N LEU A 48 5.24 15.10 2.68
CA LEU A 48 4.89 13.71 2.98
C LEU A 48 6.07 13.01 3.67
N TYR A 49 7.29 13.21 3.17
CA TYR A 49 8.49 12.64 3.77
C TYR A 49 8.74 13.16 5.21
N ALA A 50 8.50 14.44 5.47
CA ALA A 50 8.61 15.01 6.81
C ALA A 50 7.63 14.36 7.79
N ARG A 51 6.34 14.27 7.42
CA ARG A 51 5.29 13.60 8.22
C ARG A 51 5.63 12.12 8.47
N LEU A 52 6.19 11.43 7.47
CA LEU A 52 6.66 10.05 7.60
C LEU A 52 7.80 9.90 8.61
N ARG A 53 8.75 10.84 8.63
CA ARG A 53 9.88 10.81 9.58
C ARG A 53 9.49 11.12 11.02
N GLU A 54 8.36 11.79 11.24
CA GLU A 54 7.77 11.98 12.57
C GLU A 54 7.13 10.68 13.09
N ALA A 55 6.53 9.87 12.21
CA ALA A 55 5.81 8.66 12.57
C ALA A 55 6.67 7.38 12.59
N PHE A 56 7.77 7.33 11.83
CA PHE A 56 8.55 6.13 11.60
C PHE A 56 10.07 6.35 11.73
N SER A 57 10.76 5.33 12.23
CA SER A 57 12.22 5.26 12.15
C SER A 57 12.66 5.09 10.69
N GLU A 58 13.93 5.39 10.41
CA GLU A 58 14.52 5.21 9.08
C GLU A 58 14.44 3.75 8.63
N GLU A 59 14.69 2.80 9.53
CA GLU A 59 14.60 1.36 9.28
C GLU A 59 13.17 0.93 8.91
N GLN A 60 12.15 1.48 9.59
CA GLN A 60 10.75 1.23 9.29
C GLN A 60 10.37 1.80 7.91
N LEU A 61 10.83 3.01 7.58
CA LEU A 61 10.59 3.60 6.26
C LEU A 61 11.28 2.82 5.14
N MET A 62 12.49 2.34 5.38
CA MET A 62 13.21 1.46 4.46
C MET A 62 12.40 0.18 4.18
N GLN A 63 11.85 -0.45 5.22
CA GLN A 63 11.02 -1.65 5.08
C GLN A 63 9.71 -1.37 4.32
N LEU A 64 9.03 -0.27 4.65
CA LEU A 64 7.80 0.14 3.95
C LEU A 64 8.07 0.40 2.46
N GLY A 65 9.10 1.20 2.16
CA GLY A 65 9.49 1.50 0.79
C GLY A 65 9.90 0.27 0.00
N ALA A 66 10.65 -0.65 0.62
CA ALA A 66 11.02 -1.92 0.00
C ALA A 66 9.80 -2.78 -0.35
N GLN A 67 8.83 -2.90 0.57
CA GLN A 67 7.62 -3.66 0.32
C GLN A 67 6.80 -3.06 -0.82
N ILE A 68 6.60 -1.73 -0.82
CA ILE A 68 5.84 -1.04 -1.88
C ILE A 68 6.55 -1.18 -3.24
N ALA A 69 7.87 -0.98 -3.28
CA ALA A 69 8.66 -1.16 -4.50
C ALA A 69 8.57 -2.58 -5.04
N PHE A 70 8.59 -3.59 -4.16
CA PHE A 70 8.45 -4.99 -4.55
C PHE A 70 7.06 -5.29 -5.14
N GLU A 71 5.99 -4.73 -4.57
CA GLU A 71 4.65 -4.86 -5.15
C GLU A 71 4.54 -4.18 -6.51
N ASN A 72 5.17 -3.03 -6.70
CA ASN A 72 5.23 -2.33 -7.99
C ASN A 72 6.04 -3.11 -9.03
N TYR A 73 7.11 -3.80 -8.63
CA TYR A 73 7.82 -4.76 -9.48
C TYR A 73 6.90 -5.92 -9.88
N ARG A 74 6.26 -6.56 -8.89
CA ARG A 74 5.38 -7.71 -9.10
C ARG A 74 4.21 -7.39 -10.01
N ALA A 75 3.60 -6.21 -9.87
CA ALA A 75 2.51 -5.74 -10.72
C ALA A 75 2.94 -5.63 -12.20
N ARG A 76 4.12 -5.06 -12.46
CA ARG A 76 4.67 -4.93 -13.82
C ARG A 76 5.05 -6.30 -14.39
N TRP A 77 5.69 -7.14 -13.59
CA TRP A 77 6.07 -8.50 -13.97
C TRP A 77 4.84 -9.35 -14.32
N ASN A 78 3.81 -9.36 -13.46
CA ASN A 78 2.56 -10.07 -13.72
C ASN A 78 1.92 -9.65 -15.04
N ARG A 79 1.99 -8.35 -15.38
CA ARG A 79 1.43 -7.82 -16.63
C ARG A 79 2.19 -8.26 -17.89
N ILE A 80 3.49 -8.55 -17.79
CA ILE A 80 4.28 -9.08 -18.91
C ILE A 80 3.84 -10.50 -19.28
N PHE A 81 3.51 -11.30 -18.27
CA PHE A 81 3.23 -12.74 -18.42
C PHE A 81 1.74 -13.09 -18.32
N ASP A 82 0.87 -12.08 -18.31
CA ASP A 82 -0.58 -12.23 -18.16
C ASP A 82 -0.97 -13.14 -16.99
N VAL A 83 -0.31 -12.92 -15.84
CA VAL A 83 -0.52 -13.73 -14.64
C VAL A 83 -1.85 -13.34 -13.99
N GLU A 84 -2.80 -14.25 -14.01
CA GLU A 84 -4.13 -14.09 -13.40
C GLU A 84 -4.17 -14.47 -11.91
N SER A 85 -5.28 -14.15 -11.25
CA SER A 85 -5.55 -14.62 -9.89
C SER A 85 -5.72 -16.14 -9.85
N ASP A 86 -5.23 -16.76 -8.79
CA ASP A 86 -5.46 -18.16 -8.47
C ASP A 86 -6.92 -18.49 -8.09
N ASN A 87 -7.81 -17.48 -8.04
CA ASN A 87 -9.22 -17.58 -7.66
C ASN A 87 -9.47 -18.24 -6.29
N LEU A 88 -8.48 -18.23 -5.39
CA LEU A 88 -8.59 -18.86 -4.07
C LEU A 88 -9.38 -18.02 -3.05
N TYR A 89 -9.66 -16.74 -3.36
CA TYR A 89 -10.31 -15.81 -2.45
C TYR A 89 -11.53 -15.15 -3.13
N TYR A 90 -12.70 -15.78 -3.02
CA TYR A 90 -13.97 -15.20 -3.47
C TYR A 90 -14.52 -14.18 -2.46
N LYS A 91 -15.29 -13.21 -2.98
CA LYS A 91 -16.22 -12.43 -2.15
C LYS A 91 -17.28 -13.39 -1.59
N ALA A 92 -17.39 -13.45 -0.26
CA ALA A 92 -18.62 -13.89 0.39
C ALA A 92 -19.69 -12.79 0.19
#